data_AF-A0A928UPW3-F1
#
_entry.id   AF-A0A928UPW3-F1
#
_cell.length_a   1.000
_cell.length_b   1.000
_cell.length_c   1.000
_cell.angle_alpha   90.00
_cell.angle_beta   90.00
_cell.angle_gamma   90.00
#
_symmetry.space_group_name_H-M   'P 1'
#
loop_
_entity.id
_entity.type
_entity.pdbx_description
1 polymer ?
#
loop_
_entity_poly.entity_id
_entity_poly.type
_entity_poly.pdbx_seq_one_letter_code
_entity_poly.pdbx_strand_id
1 'polypeptide(L)'
;MNKTPQQIKHLARRHRAEWRFRAYGIGAISIAAGILLFLLVSIAINSVSAFTHHYVKLTIAVSPADIADNNYNAPLRLALRDMFPAVTARRDKRKLYNLLSVGAEDVVRAHTNTTPQTTPQTTPQILALT
;
A
#
# COMPACT_ATOMS: atom_id res chain seq x y z
N MET A 1 -60.39 15.15 40.81
CA MET A 1 -59.86 16.05 39.77
C MET A 1 -60.04 15.38 38.41
N ASN A 2 -61.11 15.73 37.68
CA ASN A 2 -61.50 15.13 36.41
C ASN A 2 -60.60 15.66 35.28
N LYS A 3 -59.86 14.79 34.59
CA LYS A 3 -58.96 15.20 33.49
C LYS A 3 -59.80 15.47 32.24
N THR A 4 -60.07 16.74 31.97
CA THR A 4 -60.82 17.19 30.80
C THR A 4 -60.12 16.78 29.50
N PRO A 5 -60.84 16.26 28.49
CA PRO A 5 -60.25 15.76 27.22
C PRO A 5 -59.50 16.84 26.41
N GLN A 6 -59.66 18.11 26.77
CA GLN A 6 -59.01 19.26 26.13
C GLN A 6 -57.51 19.37 26.47
N GLN A 7 -57.07 18.95 27.67
CA GLN A 7 -55.65 19.03 28.06
C GLN A 7 -54.77 17.95 27.38
N ILE A 8 -55.36 16.80 27.05
CA ILE A 8 -54.67 15.65 26.45
C ILE A 8 -54.24 15.96 25.00
N LYS A 9 -55.04 16.75 24.26
CA LYS A 9 -54.74 17.16 22.88
C LYS A 9 -53.52 18.08 22.76
N HIS A 10 -53.31 19.00 23.73
CA HIS A 10 -52.14 19.89 23.72
C HIS A 10 -50.84 19.15 24.07
N LEU A 11 -50.92 18.13 24.92
CA LEU A 11 -49.75 17.33 25.32
C LEU A 11 -49.27 16.43 24.18
N ALA A 12 -50.17 15.74 23.48
CA ALA A 12 -49.85 14.86 22.34
C ALA A 12 -49.15 15.59 21.18
N ARG A 13 -49.44 16.89 20.97
CA ARG A 13 -48.84 17.68 19.89
C ARG A 13 -47.37 18.00 20.14
N ARG A 14 -46.93 18.09 21.42
CA ARG A 14 -45.53 18.39 21.77
C ARG A 14 -44.64 17.14 21.70
N HIS A 15 -45.17 15.98 22.07
CA HIS A 15 -44.45 14.70 21.99
C HIS A 15 -44.05 14.31 20.55
N ARG A 16 -44.82 14.73 19.54
CA ARG A 16 -44.49 14.44 18.12
C ARG A 16 -43.24 15.18 17.64
N ALA A 17 -43.03 16.41 18.11
CA ALA A 17 -41.83 17.18 17.77
C ALA A 17 -40.59 16.58 18.45
N GLU A 18 -40.74 16.15 19.69
CA GLU A 18 -39.67 15.52 20.47
C GLU A 18 -39.23 14.16 19.89
N TRP A 19 -40.18 13.36 19.40
CA TRP A 19 -39.88 12.06 18.79
C TRP A 19 -39.07 12.19 17.50
N ARG A 20 -39.39 13.18 16.66
CA ARG A 20 -38.64 13.45 15.41
C ARG A 20 -37.23 13.94 15.71
N PHE A 21 -37.06 14.84 16.68
CA PHE A 21 -35.74 15.33 17.08
C PHE A 21 -34.85 14.18 17.59
N ARG A 22 -35.39 13.29 18.42
CA ARG A 22 -34.68 12.08 18.87
C ARG A 22 -34.38 11.11 17.74
N ALA A 23 -35.31 10.89 16.80
CA ALA A 23 -35.10 10.01 15.66
C ALA A 23 -33.98 10.51 14.74
N TYR A 24 -33.95 11.81 14.42
CA TYR A 24 -32.87 12.41 13.64
C TYR A 24 -31.53 12.36 14.38
N GLY A 25 -31.52 12.62 15.70
CA GLY A 25 -30.30 12.54 16.50
C GLY A 25 -29.70 11.13 16.54
N ILE A 26 -30.53 10.12 16.81
CA ILE A 26 -30.09 8.71 16.83
C ILE A 26 -29.63 8.30 15.42
N GLY A 27 -30.38 8.65 14.38
CA GLY A 27 -30.00 8.37 12.99
C GLY A 27 -28.65 8.97 12.62
N ALA A 28 -28.40 10.24 12.98
CA ALA A 28 -27.14 10.91 12.70
C ALA A 28 -25.95 10.23 13.42
N ILE A 29 -26.10 9.88 14.70
CA ILE A 29 -25.06 9.19 15.46
C ILE A 29 -24.78 7.80 14.87
N SER A 30 -25.83 7.06 14.50
CA SER A 30 -25.67 5.74 13.86
C SER A 30 -24.95 5.83 12.52
N ILE A 31 -25.25 6.84 11.69
CA ILE A 31 -24.55 7.06 10.43
C ILE A 31 -23.09 7.41 10.66
N ALA A 32 -22.80 8.33 11.60
CA ALA A 32 -21.43 8.70 11.94
C ALA A 32 -20.60 7.49 12.44
N ALA A 33 -21.18 6.70 13.35
CA ALA A 33 -20.56 5.47 13.86
C ALA A 33 -20.34 4.43 12.73
N GLY A 34 -21.30 4.30 11.80
CA GLY A 34 -21.19 3.42 10.65
C GLY A 34 -20.05 3.81 9.71
N ILE A 35 -19.92 5.10 9.38
CA ILE A 35 -18.81 5.62 8.56
C ILE A 35 -17.46 5.39 9.25
N LEU A 36 -17.39 5.63 10.55
CA LEU A 36 -16.17 5.40 11.33
C LEU A 36 -15.76 3.92 11.29
N LEU A 37 -16.71 3.00 11.52
CA LEU A 37 -16.45 1.57 11.47
C LEU A 37 -16.05 1.13 10.06
N PHE A 38 -16.72 1.64 9.03
CA PHE A 38 -16.42 1.36 7.62
C PHE A 38 -14.99 1.77 7.26
N LEU A 39 -14.56 2.98 7.64
CA LEU A 39 -13.20 3.45 7.42
C LEU A 39 -12.18 2.59 8.16
N LEU A 40 -12.45 2.24 9.42
CA LEU A 40 -11.55 1.41 10.22
C LEU A 40 -11.36 0.02 9.60
N VAL A 41 -12.43 -0.63 9.16
CA VAL A 41 -12.37 -1.94 8.48
C VAL A 41 -11.63 -1.82 7.14
N SER A 42 -11.92 -0.79 6.35
CA SER A 42 -11.21 -0.52 5.09
C SER A 42 -9.71 -0.38 5.32
N ILE A 43 -9.31 0.41 6.30
CA ILE A 43 -7.89 0.59 6.65
C ILE A 43 -7.29 -0.71 7.17
N ALA A 44 -7.98 -1.47 8.03
CA ALA A 44 -7.48 -2.75 8.55
C ALA A 44 -7.19 -3.76 7.44
N ILE A 45 -8.10 -3.89 6.46
CA ILE A 45 -7.92 -4.80 5.31
C ILE A 45 -6.74 -4.35 4.44
N ASN A 46 -6.65 -3.05 4.13
CA ASN A 46 -5.58 -2.52 3.29
C ASN A 46 -4.21 -2.52 4.00
N SER A 47 -4.20 -2.38 5.33
CA SER A 47 -2.98 -2.32 6.14
C SER A 47 -2.22 -3.65 6.13
N VAL A 48 -2.91 -4.80 6.20
CA VAL A 48 -2.26 -6.12 6.15
C VAL A 48 -1.51 -6.31 4.82
N SER A 49 -2.07 -5.83 3.71
CA SER A 49 -1.42 -5.92 2.40
C SER A 49 -0.18 -5.01 2.29
N ALA A 50 -0.18 -3.85 2.95
CA ALA A 50 0.89 -2.87 2.85
C ALA A 50 2.20 -3.32 3.52
N PHE A 51 2.11 -4.13 4.59
CA PHE A 51 3.30 -4.67 5.25
C PHE A 51 4.01 -5.78 4.46
N THR A 52 3.36 -6.31 3.42
CA THR A 52 3.97 -7.32 2.55
C THR A 52 4.73 -6.66 1.40
N HIS A 53 5.66 -5.76 1.72
CA HIS A 53 6.59 -5.23 0.71
C HIS A 53 7.42 -6.41 0.15
N HIS A 54 7.14 -6.83 -1.08
CA HIS A 54 7.88 -7.89 -1.74
C HIS A 54 9.26 -7.37 -2.17
N TYR A 55 10.24 -7.45 -1.27
CA TYR A 55 11.63 -7.18 -1.61
C TYR A 55 12.22 -8.39 -2.33
N VAL A 56 12.35 -8.27 -3.65
CA VAL A 56 13.10 -9.24 -4.45
C VAL A 56 14.57 -8.83 -4.41
N LYS A 57 15.41 -9.64 -3.75
CA LYS A 57 16.87 -9.48 -3.80
C LYS A 57 17.36 -9.97 -5.16
N LEU A 58 17.79 -9.05 -6.02
CA LEU A 58 18.36 -9.37 -7.32
C LEU A 58 19.88 -9.19 -7.27
N THR A 59 20.63 -10.27 -7.45
CA THR A 59 22.09 -10.22 -7.55
C THR A 59 22.46 -9.82 -8.98
N ILE A 60 23.02 -8.62 -9.15
CA ILE A 60 23.38 -8.08 -10.46
C ILE A 60 24.91 -8.02 -10.54
N ALA A 61 25.49 -8.69 -11.53
CA ALA A 61 26.90 -8.52 -11.86
C ALA A 61 27.01 -7.41 -12.91
N VAL A 62 27.54 -6.24 -12.52
CA VAL A 62 27.79 -5.11 -13.43
C VAL A 62 29.26 -5.14 -13.83
N SER A 63 29.54 -5.17 -15.13
CA SER A 63 30.92 -5.12 -15.62
C SER A 63 31.42 -3.66 -15.72
N PRO A 64 32.74 -3.41 -15.65
CA PRO A 64 33.30 -2.06 -15.81
C PRO A 64 32.93 -1.38 -17.15
N ALA A 65 32.69 -2.17 -18.19
CA ALA A 65 32.25 -1.67 -19.50
C ALA A 65 30.80 -1.13 -19.46
N ASP A 66 29.91 -1.77 -18.72
CA ASP A 66 28.51 -1.33 -18.56
C ASP A 66 28.41 0.01 -17.82
N ILE A 67 29.35 0.27 -16.90
CA ILE A 67 29.47 1.52 -16.15
C ILE A 67 29.95 2.64 -17.08
N ALA A 68 30.95 2.35 -17.92
CA ALA A 68 31.48 3.31 -18.89
C ALA A 68 30.44 3.71 -19.96
N ASP A 69 29.61 2.75 -20.40
CA ASP A 69 28.56 2.97 -21.39
C ASP A 69 27.23 3.46 -20.77
N ASN A 70 27.19 3.68 -19.44
CA ASN A 70 25.98 4.07 -18.68
C ASN A 70 24.78 3.12 -18.93
N ASN A 71 25.05 1.86 -19.27
CA ASN A 71 24.06 0.87 -19.70
C ASN A 71 23.78 -0.15 -18.58
N TYR A 72 23.06 0.28 -17.55
CA TYR A 72 22.69 -0.57 -16.41
C TYR A 72 21.49 -1.50 -16.70
N ASN A 73 20.76 -1.25 -17.80
CA ASN A 73 19.59 -2.04 -18.20
C ASN A 73 19.94 -3.46 -18.66
N ALA A 74 21.05 -3.60 -19.39
CA ALA A 74 21.48 -4.90 -19.92
C ALA A 74 21.81 -5.92 -18.81
N PRO A 75 22.67 -5.62 -17.82
CA PRO A 75 22.96 -6.56 -16.72
C PRO A 75 21.73 -6.81 -15.84
N LEU A 76 20.85 -5.83 -15.66
CA LEU A 76 19.61 -5.98 -14.89
C LEU A 76 18.63 -6.97 -15.54
N ARG A 77 18.42 -6.85 -16.85
CA ARG A 77 17.56 -7.79 -17.61
C ARG A 77 18.17 -9.19 -17.69
N LEU A 78 19.50 -9.27 -17.75
CA LEU A 78 20.23 -10.55 -17.72
C LEU A 78 20.04 -11.25 -16.38
N ALA A 79 20.28 -10.56 -15.26
CA ALA A 79 20.10 -11.10 -13.91
C ALA A 79 18.64 -11.56 -13.68
N LEU A 80 17.66 -10.78 -14.15
CA LEU A 80 16.25 -11.15 -14.03
C LEU A 80 15.89 -12.39 -14.86
N ARG A 81 16.51 -12.56 -16.03
CA ARG A 81 16.33 -13.75 -16.86
C ARG A 81 16.97 -14.98 -16.23
N ASP A 82 18.13 -14.84 -15.61
CA ASP A 82 18.85 -15.94 -14.95
C ASP A 82 18.12 -16.43 -13.69
N MET A 83 17.42 -15.53 -12.99
CA MET A 83 16.61 -15.88 -11.82
C MET A 83 15.28 -16.58 -12.18
N PHE A 84 14.77 -16.40 -13.41
CA PHE A 84 13.54 -17.02 -13.89
C PHE A 84 13.75 -17.82 -15.18
N PRO A 85 14.54 -18.92 -15.15
CA PRO A 85 14.86 -19.71 -16.33
C PRO A 85 13.64 -20.40 -16.95
N ALA A 86 12.56 -20.56 -16.17
CA ALA A 86 11.29 -21.14 -16.61
C ALA A 86 10.53 -20.23 -17.62
N VAL A 87 10.85 -18.93 -17.72
CA VAL A 87 10.18 -17.99 -18.62
C VAL A 87 10.91 -17.94 -19.97
N THR A 88 10.51 -18.80 -20.91
CA THR A 88 11.16 -18.93 -22.22
C THR A 88 10.51 -18.07 -23.32
N ALA A 89 9.19 -17.89 -23.26
CA ALA A 89 8.40 -17.20 -24.27
C ALA A 89 8.68 -15.68 -24.32
N ARG A 90 8.83 -15.13 -25.54
CA ARG A 90 9.15 -13.69 -25.75
C ARG A 90 8.08 -12.75 -25.17
N ARG A 91 6.81 -13.15 -25.24
CA ARG A 91 5.69 -12.39 -24.67
C ARG A 91 5.80 -12.28 -23.15
N ASP A 92 6.17 -13.36 -22.48
CA ASP A 92 6.24 -13.42 -21.02
C ASP A 92 7.55 -12.82 -20.50
N LYS A 93 8.65 -12.91 -21.27
CA LYS A 93 9.86 -12.11 -21.02
C LYS A 93 9.58 -10.60 -21.01
N ARG A 94 8.69 -10.11 -21.87
CA ARG A 94 8.30 -8.69 -21.87
C ARG A 94 7.53 -8.31 -20.61
N LYS A 95 6.65 -9.19 -20.11
CA LYS A 95 5.96 -8.98 -18.82
C LYS A 95 6.95 -9.00 -17.66
N LEU A 96 7.91 -9.93 -17.70
CA LEU A 96 8.97 -10.04 -16.70
C LEU A 96 9.81 -8.76 -16.62
N TYR A 97 10.23 -8.21 -17.77
CA TYR A 97 10.95 -6.93 -17.80
C TYR A 97 10.11 -5.73 -17.35
N ASN A 98 8.79 -5.77 -17.51
CA ASN A 98 7.90 -4.74 -16.99
C ASN A 98 7.73 -4.77 -15.45
N LEU A 99 8.19 -5.84 -14.78
CA LEU A 99 8.26 -5.86 -13.31
C LEU A 99 9.45 -5.04 -12.78
N LEU A 100 10.44 -4.75 -13.63
CA LEU A 100 11.48 -3.79 -13.31
C LEU A 100 10.86 -2.40 -13.43
N SER A 101 10.91 -1.62 -12.35
CA SER A 101 10.55 -0.21 -12.41
C SER A 101 11.38 0.50 -13.48
N VAL A 102 10.77 1.44 -14.20
CA VAL A 102 11.44 2.25 -15.23
C VAL A 102 12.69 2.96 -14.66
N GLY A 103 12.71 3.26 -13.35
CA GLY A 103 13.85 3.85 -12.64
C GLY A 103 14.76 2.85 -11.92
N ALA A 104 14.66 1.53 -12.18
CA ALA A 104 15.52 0.54 -11.52
C ALA A 104 17.02 0.74 -11.85
N GLU A 105 17.31 1.31 -13.02
CA GLU A 105 18.66 1.70 -13.43
C GLU A 105 19.26 2.81 -12.56
N ASP A 106 18.44 3.76 -12.08
CA ASP A 106 18.91 4.86 -11.25
C ASP A 106 19.34 4.38 -9.87
N VAL A 107 18.69 3.33 -9.35
CA VAL A 107 19.09 2.67 -8.11
C VAL A 107 20.46 2.03 -8.29
N VAL A 108 20.70 1.29 -9.38
CA VAL A 108 21.99 0.65 -9.66
C VAL A 108 23.08 1.69 -9.91
N ARG A 109 22.78 2.74 -10.67
CA ARG A 109 23.69 3.87 -10.91
C ARG A 109 24.06 4.58 -9.61
N ALA A 110 23.08 4.86 -8.75
CA ALA A 110 23.32 5.48 -7.44
C ALA A 110 24.22 4.60 -6.57
N HIS A 111 23.97 3.28 -6.50
CA HIS A 111 24.81 2.35 -5.72
C HIS A 111 26.23 2.24 -6.27
N THR A 112 26.41 2.29 -7.60
CA THR A 112 27.72 2.23 -8.25
C THR A 112 28.52 3.52 -8.07
N ASN A 113 27.84 4.68 -8.07
CA ASN A 113 28.49 5.98 -7.89
C ASN A 113 28.83 6.28 -6.42
N THR A 114 28.06 5.75 -5.46
CA THR A 114 28.32 5.92 -4.03
C THR A 114 29.32 4.89 -3.47
N THR A 115 29.50 3.77 -4.17
CA THR A 115 30.44 2.71 -3.79
C THR A 115 31.50 2.57 -4.88
N PRO A 116 32.65 3.28 -4.75
CA PRO A 116 33.81 2.98 -5.59
C PRO A 116 34.11 1.50 -5.42
N GLN A 117 34.16 0.75 -6.52
CA GLN A 117 34.25 -0.70 -6.50
C GLN A 117 35.52 -1.20 -5.79
N THR A 118 35.40 -1.45 -4.49
CA THR A 118 36.29 -2.36 -3.77
C THR A 118 35.44 -3.28 -2.91
N THR A 119 35.49 -4.57 -3.27
CA THR A 119 35.17 -5.77 -2.47
C THR A 119 33.92 -6.54 -2.93
N PRO A 120 34.05 -7.86 -3.21
CA PRO A 120 32.91 -8.76 -3.40
C PRO A 120 32.15 -8.86 -2.07
N GLN A 121 30.94 -8.30 -1.98
CA GLN A 121 30.16 -8.34 -0.75
C GLN A 121 29.34 -9.63 -0.66
N THR A 122 29.95 -10.67 -0.11
CA THR A 122 29.27 -11.72 0.63
C THR A 122 29.43 -11.44 2.13
N THR A 123 28.51 -10.67 2.73
CA THR A 123 28.39 -10.63 4.20
C THR A 123 26.94 -10.38 4.63
N PRO A 124 26.35 -11.25 5.48
CA PRO A 124 25.06 -11.01 6.10
C PRO A 124 25.25 -10.01 7.26
N GLN A 125 24.90 -8.75 7.07
CA GLN A 125 24.87 -7.78 8.16
C GLN A 125 23.42 -7.69 8.66
N ILE A 126 23.12 -8.50 9.68
CA ILE A 126 22.02 -8.26 10.62
C ILE A 126 22.50 -7.07 11.46
N LEU A 127 21.95 -5.87 11.26
CA LEU A 127 22.09 -4.79 12.23
C LEU A 127 20.73 -4.52 12.86
N ALA A 128 20.69 -4.73 14.17
CA ALA A 128 19.55 -4.52 15.04
C ALA A 128 19.17 -3.04 15.15
N LEU A 129 17.86 -2.83 15.31
CA LEU A 129 17.14 -1.74 15.97
C LEU A 129 17.97 -0.64 16.67
N THR A 130 17.67 0.61 16.32
CA THR A 130 17.10 1.62 17.24
C THR A 130 16.29 2.60 16.41
#